data_AF-A0A4Y6L136-F1
#
_entry.id   AF-A0A4Y6L136-F1
#
_cell.length_a   1.000
_cell.length_b   1.000
_cell.length_c   1.000
_cell.angle_alpha   90.00
_cell.angle_beta   90.00
_cell.angle_gamma   90.00
#
_symmetry.space_group_name_H-M   'P 1'
#
loop_
_entity.id
_entity.type
_entity.pdbx_description
1 polymer ?
#
loop_
_entity_poly.entity_id
_entity_poly.type
_entity_poly.pdbx_seq_one_letter_code
_entity_poly.pdbx_strand_id
1 'polypeptide(L)'
;MDWMKISLYDNASPLMEQLTLFHDYTMLIIMTILSMVSFLMIKMTNNKFYSNSITENQLIELVWTLIPTIILSMIALPSLHLLYIMDEINNPV
;
A
#
# COMPACT_ATOMS: atom_id res chain seq x y z
N MET A 1 -0.96 25.99 12.23
CA MET A 1 -1.90 25.90 11.09
C MET A 1 -1.17 26.47 9.92
N ASP A 2 -0.36 25.64 9.29
CA ASP A 2 0.42 26.07 8.15
C ASP A 2 -0.45 25.87 6.93
N TRP A 3 -0.70 26.96 6.20
CA TRP A 3 -1.41 26.89 4.95
C TRP A 3 -0.66 25.93 4.02
N MET A 4 -1.39 24.95 3.46
CA MET A 4 -0.88 23.99 2.47
C MET A 4 0.02 22.85 3.01
N LYS A 5 -0.11 22.45 4.29
CA LYS A 5 0.56 21.23 4.79
C LYS A 5 -0.05 19.97 4.16
N ILE A 6 0.76 19.21 3.42
CA ILE A 6 0.37 17.94 2.76
C ILE A 6 0.55 16.73 3.71
N SER A 7 1.51 16.81 4.63
CA SER A 7 1.77 15.78 5.64
C SER A 7 0.88 15.92 6.87
N LEU A 8 0.87 14.88 7.71
CA LEU A 8 0.16 14.87 8.99
C LEU A 8 0.67 16.00 9.92
N TYR A 9 -0.18 16.39 10.87
CA TYR A 9 0.21 17.32 11.94
C TYR A 9 1.31 16.71 12.81
N ASP A 10 2.09 17.57 13.46
CA ASP A 10 3.19 17.11 14.30
C ASP A 10 2.67 16.29 15.48
N ASN A 11 3.44 15.28 15.87
CA ASN A 11 3.01 14.26 16.81
C ASN A 11 2.81 14.86 18.21
N ALA A 12 1.59 14.76 18.74
CA ALA A 12 1.25 15.23 20.09
C ALA A 12 1.18 14.08 21.12
N SER A 13 1.30 12.82 20.68
CA SER A 13 1.25 11.63 21.54
C SER A 13 2.12 10.50 20.96
N PRO A 14 2.63 9.57 21.78
CA PRO A 14 3.42 8.43 21.30
C PRO A 14 2.63 7.52 20.34
N LEU A 15 1.30 7.47 20.49
CA LEU A 15 0.41 6.74 19.58
C LEU A 15 0.32 7.41 18.21
N MET A 16 0.30 8.75 18.16
CA MET A 16 0.36 9.49 16.90
C MET A 16 1.67 9.23 16.16
N GLU A 17 2.79 9.09 16.88
CA GLU A 17 4.07 8.73 16.26
C GLU A 17 4.02 7.36 15.58
N GLN A 18 3.46 6.35 16.24
CA GLN A 18 3.29 5.02 15.63
C GLN A 18 2.34 5.05 14.42
N LEU A 19 1.28 5.86 14.47
CA LEU A 19 0.39 6.08 13.33
C LEU A 19 1.13 6.73 12.15
N THR A 20 1.98 7.73 12.39
CA THR A 20 2.78 8.36 11.32
C THR A 20 3.75 7.36 10.67
N LEU A 21 4.40 6.50 11.47
CA LEU A 21 5.28 5.46 10.95
C LEU A 21 4.53 4.42 10.10
N PHE A 22 3.33 4.03 10.55
CA PHE A 22 2.47 3.13 9.78
C PHE A 22 1.96 3.79 8.49
N HIS A 23 1.57 5.06 8.55
CA HIS A 23 1.20 5.84 7.38
C HIS A 23 2.32 5.85 6.34
N ASP A 24 3.55 6.18 6.73
CA ASP A 24 4.67 6.25 5.80
C ASP A 24 5.02 4.88 5.21
N TYR A 25 4.94 3.81 6.01
CA TYR A 25 5.09 2.43 5.54
C TYR A 25 4.04 2.06 4.47
N THR A 26 2.76 2.35 4.73
CA THR A 26 1.69 2.06 3.76
C THR A 26 1.79 2.92 2.50
N MET A 27 2.14 4.20 2.64
CA MET A 27 2.34 5.10 1.51
C MET A 27 3.49 4.66 0.62
N LEU A 28 4.58 4.14 1.19
CA LEU A 28 5.67 3.56 0.42
C LEU A 28 5.16 2.39 -0.45
N ILE A 29 4.39 1.47 0.14
CA ILE A 29 3.82 0.34 -0.60
C ILE A 29 2.90 0.83 -1.73
N ILE A 30 1.98 1.75 -1.44
CA ILE A 30 1.05 2.27 -2.44
C ILE A 30 1.80 2.95 -3.60
N MET A 31 2.80 3.78 -3.30
CA MET A 31 3.61 4.45 -4.33
C MET A 31 4.41 3.47 -5.20
N THR A 32 4.91 2.37 -4.63
CA THR A 32 5.58 1.32 -5.42
C THR A 32 4.62 0.61 -6.37
N ILE A 33 3.38 0.32 -5.93
CA ILE A 33 2.35 -0.27 -6.80
C ILE A 33 1.96 0.71 -7.92
N LEU A 34 1.70 1.97 -7.59
CA LEU A 34 1.32 2.99 -8.57
C LEU A 34 2.41 3.24 -9.63
N SER A 35 3.69 3.28 -9.21
CA SER A 35 4.81 3.43 -10.14
C SER A 35 4.97 2.19 -11.04
N MET A 36 4.79 0.98 -10.52
CA MET A 36 4.82 -0.24 -11.33
C MET A 36 3.68 -0.28 -12.36
N VAL A 37 2.46 0.04 -11.94
CA VAL A 37 1.28 0.05 -12.84
C VAL A 37 1.43 1.13 -13.91
N SER A 38 1.84 2.35 -13.54
CA SER A 38 2.06 3.43 -14.52
C SER A 38 3.18 3.07 -15.52
N PHE A 39 4.26 2.45 -15.07
CA PHE A 39 5.30 1.94 -15.96
C PHE A 39 4.77 0.90 -16.95
N LEU A 40 3.98 -0.08 -16.49
CA LEU A 40 3.36 -1.08 -17.36
C LEU A 40 2.45 -0.43 -18.40
N MET A 41 1.63 0.54 -18.00
CA MET A 41 0.75 1.26 -18.92
C MET A 41 1.53 1.99 -20.01
N ILE A 42 2.57 2.75 -19.64
CA ILE A 42 3.43 3.47 -20.59
C ILE A 42 4.13 2.50 -21.56
N LYS A 43 4.58 1.35 -21.04
CA LYS A 43 5.22 0.32 -21.86
C LYS A 43 4.25 -0.28 -22.88
N MET A 44 2.99 -0.52 -22.48
CA MET A 44 1.96 -1.04 -23.38
C MET A 44 1.60 -0.03 -24.48
N THR A 45 1.47 1.26 -24.15
CA THR A 45 1.19 2.31 -25.15
C THR A 45 2.34 2.51 -26.13
N ASN A 46 3.58 2.30 -25.68
CA ASN A 46 4.78 2.47 -26.51
C ASN A 46 5.18 1.20 -27.30
N ASN A 47 4.40 0.12 -27.21
CA ASN A 47 4.71 -1.11 -27.91
C ASN A 47 4.30 -1.03 -29.39
N LYS A 48 5.22 -1.35 -30.31
CA LYS A 48 4.97 -1.39 -31.76
C LYS A 48 4.43 -2.74 -32.23
N PHE A 49 4.56 -3.79 -31.42
CA PHE A 49 4.12 -5.12 -31.77
C PHE A 49 2.66 -5.33 -31.34
N TYR A 50 1.88 -5.94 -32.22
CA TYR A 50 0.49 -6.27 -31.98
C TYR A 50 0.27 -7.77 -32.12
N SER A 51 -0.42 -8.36 -31.15
CA SER A 51 -0.88 -9.75 -31.19
C SER A 51 -2.38 -9.77 -30.97
N ASN A 52 -3.13 -10.39 -31.89
CA ASN A 52 -4.58 -10.48 -31.82
C ASN A 52 -5.11 -11.75 -31.16
N SER A 53 -4.23 -12.70 -30.87
CA SER A 53 -4.59 -13.94 -30.18
C SER A 53 -4.70 -13.66 -28.67
N ILE A 54 -5.89 -13.89 -28.12
CA ILE A 54 -6.07 -13.95 -26.67
C ILE A 54 -5.34 -15.21 -26.19
N THR A 55 -4.26 -15.01 -25.45
CA THR A 55 -3.52 -16.10 -24.82
C THR A 55 -3.96 -16.19 -23.36
N GLU A 56 -4.82 -17.15 -23.07
CA GLU A 56 -5.18 -17.47 -21.69
C GLU A 56 -3.99 -18.13 -21.00
N ASN A 57 -3.55 -17.57 -19.88
CA ASN A 57 -2.43 -18.12 -19.12
C ASN A 57 -2.73 -18.09 -17.63
N GLN A 58 -3.20 -19.23 -17.11
CA GLN A 58 -3.55 -19.41 -15.70
C GLN A 58 -2.39 -19.10 -14.75
N LEU A 59 -1.15 -19.32 -15.18
CA LEU A 59 0.02 -19.04 -14.35
C LEU A 59 0.18 -17.54 -14.09
N ILE A 60 -0.10 -16.69 -15.09
CA ILE A 60 -0.04 -15.24 -14.92
C ILE A 60 -1.13 -14.76 -13.96
N GLU A 61 -2.33 -15.36 -14.04
CA GLU A 61 -3.42 -15.05 -13.12
C GLU A 61 -3.08 -15.40 -11.67
N LEU A 62 -2.49 -16.58 -11.47
CA LEU A 62 -2.04 -17.01 -10.15
C LEU A 62 -0.96 -16.07 -9.59
N VAL A 63 -0.02 -15.62 -10.43
CA VAL A 63 1.04 -14.69 -10.01
C VAL A 63 0.46 -13.34 -9.59
N TRP A 64 -0.41 -12.72 -10.41
CA TRP A 64 -0.98 -11.40 -10.09
C TRP A 64 -2.06 -11.44 -8.99
N THR A 65 -2.53 -12.61 -8.55
CA THR A 65 -3.45 -12.74 -7.41
C THR A 65 -2.68 -12.98 -6.11
N LEU A 66 -1.61 -13.79 -6.15
CA LEU A 66 -0.77 -14.05 -4.98
C LEU A 66 0.08 -12.82 -4.58
N ILE A 67 0.64 -12.09 -5.54
CA ILE A 67 1.49 -10.93 -5.21
C ILE A 67 0.70 -9.87 -4.41
N PRO A 68 -0.49 -9.38 -4.84
CA PRO A 68 -1.25 -8.40 -4.07
C PRO A 68 -1.74 -8.92 -2.73
N THR A 69 -2.14 -10.19 -2.63
CA THR A 69 -2.62 -10.76 -1.36
C THR A 69 -1.52 -10.81 -0.30
N ILE A 70 -0.29 -11.15 -0.68
CA ILE A 70 0.87 -11.08 0.20
C ILE A 70 1.15 -9.64 0.64
N ILE A 71 1.13 -8.68 -0.30
CA ILE A 71 1.35 -7.26 0.02
C ILE A 71 0.30 -6.74 1.02
N LEU A 72 -0.98 -7.08 0.81
CA LEU A 72 -2.07 -6.74 1.73
C LEU A 72 -1.87 -7.35 3.12
N SER A 73 -1.39 -8.60 3.21
CA SER A 73 -1.10 -9.23 4.51
C SER A 73 0.01 -8.51 5.29
N MET A 74 1.02 -7.98 4.59
CA MET A 74 2.11 -7.20 5.20
C MET A 74 1.64 -5.84 5.73
N ILE A 75 0.59 -5.25 5.13
CA ILE A 75 -0.05 -4.05 5.67
C ILE A 75 -0.92 -4.40 6.88
N ALA A 76 -1.64 -5.52 6.82
CA ALA A 76 -2.61 -5.90 7.84
C ALA A 76 -1.97 -6.24 9.20
N LEU A 77 -0.81 -6.89 9.21
CA LEU A 77 -0.12 -7.28 10.45
C LEU A 77 0.23 -6.08 11.36
N PRO A 78 0.98 -5.06 10.90
CA PRO A 78 1.28 -3.89 11.72
C PRO A 78 0.01 -3.06 12.03
N SER A 79 -0.99 -3.05 11.14
CA SER A 79 -2.24 -2.31 11.38
C SER A 79 -3.05 -2.91 12.52
N LEU A 80 -3.16 -4.25 12.57
CA LEU A 80 -3.87 -4.95 13.64
C LEU A 80 -3.15 -4.78 14.98
N HIS A 81 -1.83 -4.90 14.99
CA HIS A 81 -1.02 -4.66 16.18
C HIS A 81 -1.24 -3.24 16.74
N LEU A 82 -1.26 -2.22 15.89
CA LEU A 82 -1.55 -0.84 16.31
C LEU A 82 -2.96 -0.70 16.90
N LEU A 83 -3.96 -1.33 16.29
CA LEU A 83 -5.33 -1.29 16.78
C LEU A 83 -5.44 -1.88 18.19
N TYR A 84 -4.78 -3.00 18.47
CA TYR A 84 -4.79 -3.58 19.81
C TYR A 84 -4.12 -2.69 20.85
N ILE A 85 -3.01 -2.01 20.52
CA ILE A 85 -2.37 -1.03 21.42
C ILE A 85 -3.32 0.13 21.73
N MET A 86 -4.07 0.61 20.73
CA MET A 86 -5.05 1.68 20.93
C MET A 86 -6.16 1.27 21.89
N ASP A 87 -6.68 0.06 21.73
CA ASP A 87 -7.76 -0.46 22.57
C ASP A 87 -7.31 -0.65 24.03
N GLU A 88 -6.08 -1.13 24.26
CA GLU A 88 -5.51 -1.27 25.61
C GLU A 88 -5.39 0.08 26.33
N ILE A 89 -5.01 1.15 25.62
CA ILE A 89 -4.89 2.49 26.21
C ILE A 89 -6.27 3.07 26.56
N ASN A 90 -7.28 2.83 25.72
CA ASN A 90 -8.61 3.42 25.88
C ASN A 90 -9.48 2.67 26.90
N ASN A 91 -9.28 1.37 27.05
CA ASN A 91 -9.98 0.55 28.03
C ASN A 91 -9.00 -0.43 28.70
N PRO A 92 -8.19 0.04 29.67
CA PRO A 92 -7.27 -0.83 30.40
C PRO A 92 -8.11 -1.82 31.22
N VAL A 93 -8.11 -3.08 30.81
CA VAL A 93 -8.73 -4.18 31.55
C VAL A 93 -7.95 -4.46 32.83
#